data_AF-A0A1D6HZ46-F1
#
_entry.id   AF-A0A1D6HZ46-F1
#
_cell.length_a   1.000
_cell.length_b   1.000
_cell.length_c   1.000
_cell.angle_alpha   90.00
_cell.angle_beta   90.00
_cell.angle_gamma   90.00
#
_symmetry.space_group_name_H-M   'P 1'
#
loop_
_entity.id
_entity.type
_entity.pdbx_description
1 polymer ?
#
loop_
_entity_poly.entity_id
_entity_poly.type
_entity_poly.pdbx_seq_one_letter_code
_entity_poly.pdbx_strand_id
1 'polypeptide(L)'
;MIDEGLYCSLRQLLEEGFFHADPHPGNLVATEGGSLAYFDFGMMGDIPRHYRVGLIQMLVHYVNRDSLGLANDFHSLGFVPEGTDLLAVADALRFSFGDVRRQSNDFQGVMNHLYDVMYEFSFSLPPDYALVIRALGSLEGTAKALDPEFKVIESAYPFVIGRLLADPSPDMRKILRELLICDDGSIRWNRLERLFHGPILSVNMITNLW
;
A
#
# COMPACT_ATOMS: atom_id res chain seq x y z
N MET A 1 -9.15 9.17 14.91
CA MET A 1 -9.65 9.83 13.67
C MET A 1 -8.73 9.68 12.48
N ILE A 2 -7.39 9.80 12.66
CA ILE A 2 -6.43 9.46 11.61
C ILE A 2 -6.65 8.01 11.14
N ASP A 3 -6.79 7.08 12.09
CA ASP A 3 -7.02 5.65 11.81
C ASP A 3 -8.31 5.41 11.02
N GLU A 4 -9.40 6.09 11.37
CA GLU A 4 -10.68 5.98 10.66
C GLU A 4 -10.60 6.54 9.24
N GLY A 5 -9.96 7.70 9.04
CA GLY A 5 -9.75 8.27 7.72
C GLY A 5 -8.85 7.42 6.83
N LEU A 6 -7.80 6.85 7.41
CA LEU A 6 -6.94 5.88 6.75
C LEU A 6 -7.73 4.63 6.36
N TYR A 7 -8.47 4.03 7.29
CA TYR A 7 -9.27 2.83 7.04
C TYR A 7 -10.30 3.06 5.93
N CYS A 8 -11.04 4.17 5.98
CA CYS A 8 -12.01 4.53 4.94
C CYS A 8 -11.34 4.67 3.57
N SER A 9 -10.21 5.37 3.49
CA SER A 9 -9.48 5.59 2.24
C SER A 9 -8.91 4.28 1.68
N LEU A 10 -8.33 3.42 2.53
CA LEU A 10 -7.79 2.12 2.13
C LEU A 10 -8.89 1.15 1.71
N ARG A 11 -10.06 1.16 2.36
CA ARG A 11 -11.23 0.39 1.95
C ARG A 11 -11.72 0.81 0.57
N GLN A 12 -11.93 2.11 0.37
CA GLN A 12 -12.30 2.66 -0.93
C GLN A 12 -11.32 2.22 -2.02
N LEU A 13 -10.01 2.30 -1.75
CA LEU A 13 -8.96 2.00 -2.72
C LEU A 13 -8.79 0.49 -3.00
N LEU A 14 -8.61 -0.32 -1.97
CA LEU A 14 -8.14 -1.71 -2.07
C LEU A 14 -9.27 -2.75 -2.03
N GLU A 15 -10.44 -2.39 -1.50
CA GLU A 15 -11.60 -3.28 -1.42
C GLU A 15 -12.64 -2.91 -2.47
N GLU A 16 -13.15 -1.68 -2.43
CA GLU A 16 -14.25 -1.24 -3.29
C GLU A 16 -13.76 -0.89 -4.71
N GLY A 17 -12.57 -0.27 -4.82
CA GLY A 17 -11.95 0.19 -6.08
C GLY A 17 -12.50 1.49 -6.62
N PHE A 18 -13.32 2.19 -5.85
CA PHE A 18 -13.79 3.53 -6.15
C PHE A 18 -13.35 4.42 -4.99
N PHE A 19 -12.46 5.37 -5.25
CA PHE A 19 -11.72 6.06 -4.19
C PHE A 19 -11.60 7.55 -4.41
N HIS A 20 -11.51 8.28 -3.31
CA HIS A 20 -11.25 9.70 -3.31
C HIS A 20 -9.76 9.95 -3.54
N ALA A 21 -9.41 10.60 -4.65
CA ALA A 21 -8.02 10.81 -5.06
C ALA A 21 -7.32 12.00 -4.37
N ASP A 22 -8.06 12.78 -3.57
CA ASP A 22 -7.51 13.92 -2.82
C ASP A 22 -8.15 14.13 -1.42
N PRO A 23 -7.98 13.18 -0.49
CA PRO A 23 -8.56 13.24 0.85
C PRO A 23 -7.83 14.25 1.78
N HIS A 24 -7.76 15.52 1.37
CA HIS A 24 -7.08 16.59 2.12
C HIS A 24 -7.98 17.22 3.21
N PRO A 25 -7.46 18.01 4.18
CA PRO A 25 -8.26 18.55 5.28
C PRO A 25 -9.45 19.43 4.84
N GLY A 26 -9.35 20.09 3.67
CA GLY A 26 -10.47 20.86 3.11
C GLY A 26 -11.66 20.02 2.63
N ASN A 27 -11.49 18.72 2.41
CA ASN A 27 -12.51 17.80 1.89
C ASN A 27 -13.04 16.85 2.97
N LEU A 28 -12.41 16.84 4.15
CA LEU A 28 -12.68 15.90 5.23
C LEU A 28 -12.97 16.62 6.53
N VAL A 29 -14.09 16.30 7.18
CA VAL A 29 -14.42 16.82 8.51
C VAL A 29 -14.87 15.72 9.46
N ALA A 30 -14.38 15.82 10.69
CA ALA A 30 -14.88 15.11 11.84
C ALA A 30 -16.29 15.57 12.19
N THR A 31 -17.27 14.67 12.22
CA THR A 31 -18.56 14.99 12.83
C THR A 31 -18.47 14.84 14.35
N GLU A 32 -19.34 15.52 15.09
CA GLU A 32 -19.43 15.39 16.55
C GLU A 32 -19.72 13.93 17.00
N GLY A 33 -20.35 13.14 16.12
CA GLY A 33 -20.60 11.71 16.33
C GLY A 33 -19.41 10.79 16.01
N GLY A 34 -18.22 11.33 15.73
CA GLY A 34 -17.01 10.55 15.45
C GLY A 34 -16.95 9.92 14.06
N SER A 35 -17.80 10.35 13.12
CA SER A 35 -17.74 9.92 11.72
C SER A 35 -16.92 10.89 10.87
N LEU A 36 -16.47 10.44 9.70
CA LEU A 36 -15.80 11.27 8.71
C LEU A 36 -16.78 11.68 7.61
N ALA A 37 -16.97 12.99 7.42
CA ALA A 37 -17.77 13.54 6.33
C ALA A 37 -16.87 13.98 5.17
N TYR A 38 -17.25 13.60 3.96
CA TYR A 38 -16.61 14.02 2.70
C TYR A 38 -17.48 15.10 2.04
N PHE A 39 -16.88 16.21 1.61
CA PHE A 39 -17.61 17.33 1.02
C PHE A 39 -17.46 17.45 -0.49
N ASP A 40 -16.28 17.13 -1.01
CA ASP A 40 -15.99 17.18 -2.45
C ASP A 40 -15.84 15.74 -2.97
N PHE A 41 -16.32 15.52 -4.19
CA PHE A 41 -16.19 14.27 -4.94
C PHE A 41 -15.75 14.55 -6.39
N GLY A 42 -15.19 15.72 -6.67
CA GLY A 42 -14.72 16.13 -8.00
C GLY A 42 -13.47 15.37 -8.45
N MET A 43 -12.76 14.72 -7.52
CA MET A 43 -11.60 13.87 -7.80
C MET A 43 -11.80 12.46 -7.25
N MET A 44 -12.63 11.68 -7.95
CA MET A 44 -12.79 10.25 -7.72
C MET A 44 -12.03 9.45 -8.79
N GLY A 45 -11.52 8.29 -8.40
CA GLY A 45 -10.87 7.35 -9.31
C GLY A 45 -11.48 5.96 -9.20
N ASP A 46 -11.46 5.24 -10.31
CA ASP A 46 -11.75 3.81 -10.37
C ASP A 46 -10.44 3.04 -10.55
N ILE A 47 -10.28 1.94 -9.82
CA ILE A 47 -9.13 1.04 -9.97
C ILE A 47 -9.61 -0.41 -10.11
N PRO A 48 -9.38 -1.04 -11.26
CA PRO A 48 -9.71 -2.44 -11.49
C PRO A 48 -9.10 -3.40 -10.46
N ARG A 49 -9.80 -4.51 -10.18
CA ARG A 49 -9.36 -5.50 -9.19
C ARG A 49 -7.92 -5.98 -9.39
N HIS A 50 -7.49 -6.23 -10.63
CA HIS A 50 -6.14 -6.73 -10.91
C HIS A 50 -5.05 -5.73 -10.48
N TYR A 51 -5.29 -4.43 -10.69
CA TYR A 51 -4.40 -3.38 -10.20
C TYR A 51 -4.44 -3.24 -8.67
N ARG A 52 -5.60 -3.39 -8.03
CA ARG A 52 -5.68 -3.42 -6.55
C ARG A 52 -4.88 -4.57 -5.94
N VAL A 53 -4.97 -5.77 -6.53
CA VAL A 53 -4.17 -6.93 -6.12
C VAL A 53 -2.69 -6.66 -6.36
N GLY A 54 -2.34 -6.05 -7.50
CA GLY A 54 -0.97 -5.60 -7.80
C GLY A 54 -0.42 -4.62 -6.76
N LEU A 55 -1.20 -3.63 -6.33
CA LEU A 55 -0.81 -2.70 -5.25
C LEU A 55 -0.50 -3.43 -3.94
N ILE A 56 -1.32 -4.41 -3.58
CA ILE A 56 -1.13 -5.23 -2.37
C ILE A 56 0.16 -6.07 -2.50
N GLN A 57 0.38 -6.72 -3.64
CA GLN A 57 1.60 -7.49 -3.92
C GLN A 57 2.86 -6.61 -3.85
N MET A 58 2.84 -5.45 -4.51
CA MET A 58 3.94 -4.47 -4.49
C MET A 58 4.28 -4.03 -3.07
N LEU A 59 3.26 -3.76 -2.24
CA LEU A 59 3.47 -3.41 -0.84
C LEU A 59 4.13 -4.56 -0.07
N VAL A 60 3.71 -5.81 -0.31
CA VAL A 60 4.31 -6.99 0.34
C VAL A 60 5.78 -7.15 -0.08
N HIS A 61 6.11 -7.07 -1.37
CA HIS A 61 7.50 -7.14 -1.83
C HIS A 61 8.35 -5.98 -1.30
N TYR A 62 7.81 -4.76 -1.30
CA TYR A 62 8.48 -3.59 -0.71
C TYR A 62 8.79 -3.80 0.78
N VAL A 63 7.81 -4.27 1.56
CA VAL A 63 7.96 -4.51 3.00
C VAL A 63 8.90 -5.68 3.30
N ASN A 64 8.95 -6.68 2.41
CA ASN A 64 9.88 -7.81 2.49
C ASN A 64 11.28 -7.47 1.97
N ARG A 65 11.48 -6.28 1.39
CA ARG A 65 12.73 -5.89 0.70
C ARG A 65 13.08 -6.84 -0.44
N ASP A 66 12.06 -7.44 -1.06
CA ASP A 66 12.21 -8.29 -2.22
C ASP A 66 12.23 -7.42 -3.48
N SER A 67 13.42 -6.97 -3.86
CA SER A 67 13.59 -6.11 -5.03
C SER A 67 13.27 -6.83 -6.34
N LEU A 68 13.49 -8.15 -6.40
CA LEU A 68 13.20 -8.93 -7.59
C LEU A 68 11.69 -9.16 -7.72
N GLY A 69 10.99 -9.51 -6.65
CA GLY A 69 9.54 -9.56 -6.61
C GLY A 69 8.92 -8.22 -7.04
N LEU A 70 9.41 -7.11 -6.50
CA LEU A 70 8.90 -5.79 -6.86
C LEU A 70 9.17 -5.42 -8.34
N ALA A 71 10.34 -5.77 -8.88
CA ALA A 71 10.63 -5.59 -10.32
C ALA A 71 9.67 -6.41 -11.20
N ASN A 72 9.38 -7.66 -10.80
CA ASN A 72 8.42 -8.51 -11.50
C ASN A 72 6.99 -7.97 -11.42
N ASP A 73 6.60 -7.35 -10.30
CA ASP A 73 5.29 -6.70 -10.18
C ASP A 73 5.16 -5.54 -11.18
N PHE A 74 6.16 -4.67 -11.23
CA PHE A 74 6.17 -3.56 -12.17
C PHE A 74 6.08 -4.02 -13.63
N HIS A 75 6.77 -5.11 -13.97
CA HIS A 75 6.67 -5.71 -15.30
C HIS A 75 5.27 -6.30 -15.55
N SER A 76 4.72 -7.05 -14.59
CA SER A 76 3.41 -7.70 -14.70
C SER A 76 2.26 -6.70 -14.82
N LEU A 77 2.42 -5.51 -14.24
CA LEU A 77 1.46 -4.41 -14.34
C LEU A 77 1.65 -3.55 -15.61
N GLY A 78 2.67 -3.85 -16.42
CA GLY A 78 2.99 -3.13 -17.65
C GLY A 78 3.67 -1.78 -17.42
N PHE A 79 4.26 -1.55 -16.25
CA PHE A 79 4.92 -0.27 -15.94
C PHE A 79 6.31 -0.20 -16.56
N VAL A 80 6.96 -1.34 -16.75
CA VAL A 80 8.27 -1.44 -17.35
C VAL A 80 8.12 -1.87 -18.81
N PRO A 81 8.82 -1.23 -19.77
CA PRO A 81 8.82 -1.65 -21.17
C PRO A 81 9.19 -3.13 -21.34
N GLU A 82 8.60 -3.78 -22.34
CA GLU A 82 8.96 -5.15 -22.71
C GLU A 82 10.45 -5.25 -23.08
N GLY A 83 11.10 -6.34 -22.68
CA GLY A 83 12.53 -6.58 -22.94
C GLY A 83 13.49 -5.88 -21.98
N THR A 84 13.01 -5.10 -21.02
CA THR A 84 13.84 -4.53 -19.95
C THR A 84 14.47 -5.63 -19.09
N ASP A 85 15.74 -5.48 -18.74
CA ASP A 85 16.44 -6.38 -17.82
C ASP A 85 15.91 -6.22 -16.38
N LEU A 86 15.06 -7.15 -15.95
CA LEU A 86 14.46 -7.11 -14.61
C LEU A 86 15.47 -7.34 -13.50
N LEU A 87 16.62 -7.96 -13.75
CA LEU A 87 17.68 -8.08 -12.75
C LEU A 87 18.35 -6.73 -12.52
N ALA A 88 18.56 -5.94 -13.58
CA ALA A 88 19.07 -4.58 -13.47
C ALA A 88 18.09 -3.68 -12.71
N VAL A 89 16.78 -3.78 -12.98
CA VAL A 89 15.74 -3.08 -12.21
C VAL A 89 15.78 -3.49 -10.74
N ALA A 90 15.86 -4.79 -10.46
CA ALA A 90 15.95 -5.30 -9.10
C ALA A 90 17.22 -4.82 -8.37
N ASP A 91 18.36 -4.74 -9.05
CA ASP A 91 19.61 -4.21 -8.50
C ASP A 91 19.48 -2.72 -8.12
N ALA A 92 18.87 -1.91 -9.00
CA ALA A 92 18.60 -0.50 -8.73
C ALA A 92 17.63 -0.31 -7.56
N LEU A 93 16.54 -1.09 -7.51
CA LEU A 93 15.60 -1.10 -6.38
C LEU A 93 16.29 -1.50 -5.06
N ARG A 94 17.14 -2.54 -5.09
CA ARG A 94 17.90 -2.98 -3.91
C ARG A 94 18.84 -1.90 -3.41
N PHE A 95 19.55 -1.21 -4.32
CA PHE A 95 20.41 -0.08 -3.97
C PHE A 95 19.61 1.04 -3.31
N SER A 96 18.47 1.40 -3.92
CA SER A 96 17.53 2.39 -3.40
C SER A 96 17.04 2.03 -1.97
N PHE A 97 16.66 0.78 -1.72
CA PHE A 97 16.31 0.29 -0.38
C PHE A 97 17.44 0.38 0.65
N GLY A 98 18.71 0.30 0.21
CA GLY A 98 19.87 0.48 1.06
C GLY A 98 20.01 1.93 1.55
N ASP A 99 19.69 2.89 0.69
CA ASP A 99 19.71 4.32 1.03
C ASP A 99 18.51 4.77 1.87
N VAL A 100 17.38 4.06 1.76
CA VAL A 100 16.19 4.24 2.63
C VAL A 100 16.53 4.16 4.14
N ARG A 101 17.61 3.46 4.53
CA ARG A 101 18.08 3.47 5.94
C ARG A 101 18.58 4.85 6.42
N ARG A 102 18.84 5.79 5.51
CA ARG A 102 19.38 7.13 5.77
C ARG A 102 18.35 8.25 5.59
N GLN A 103 17.15 7.96 5.07
CA GLN A 103 16.10 8.96 4.77
C GLN A 103 14.77 8.61 5.44
N SER A 104 13.79 9.52 5.34
CA SER A 104 12.44 9.34 5.89
C SER A 104 11.71 8.20 5.19
N ASN A 105 11.09 7.30 5.96
CA ASN A 105 10.24 6.21 5.44
C ASN A 105 8.78 6.66 5.18
N ASP A 106 8.55 7.96 5.09
CA ASP A 106 7.25 8.49 4.69
C ASP A 106 6.99 8.30 3.20
N PHE A 107 5.74 8.50 2.79
CA PHE A 107 5.30 8.25 1.42
C PHE A 107 6.12 9.03 0.39
N GLN A 108 6.40 10.31 0.68
CA GLN A 108 7.17 11.15 -0.23
C GLN A 108 8.60 10.64 -0.38
N GLY A 109 9.26 10.24 0.71
CA GLY A 109 10.58 9.61 0.68
C GLY A 109 10.58 8.34 -0.17
N VAL A 110 9.62 7.44 0.05
CA VAL A 110 9.50 6.21 -0.74
C VAL A 110 9.28 6.51 -2.23
N MET A 111 8.42 7.48 -2.56
CA MET A 111 8.20 7.86 -3.96
C MET A 111 9.45 8.47 -4.60
N ASN A 112 10.19 9.33 -3.89
CA ASN A 112 11.47 9.88 -4.36
C ASN A 112 12.47 8.79 -4.73
N HIS A 113 12.58 7.77 -3.88
CA HIS A 113 13.45 6.60 -4.09
C HIS A 113 13.05 5.75 -5.30
N LEU A 114 11.76 5.69 -5.62
CA LEU A 114 11.25 4.98 -6.79
C LEU A 114 11.39 5.82 -8.06
N TYR A 115 11.30 7.16 -7.99
CA TYR A 115 11.38 8.03 -9.16
C TYR A 115 12.70 7.88 -9.92
N ASP A 116 13.83 7.74 -9.22
CA ASP A 116 15.13 7.55 -9.88
C ASP A 116 15.17 6.27 -10.72
N VAL A 117 14.67 5.16 -10.16
CA VAL A 117 14.55 3.87 -10.86
C VAL A 117 13.55 3.97 -12.01
N MET A 118 12.40 4.59 -11.76
CA MET A 118 11.37 4.80 -12.78
C MET A 118 11.90 5.58 -13.97
N TYR A 119 12.71 6.62 -13.72
CA TYR A 119 13.32 7.42 -14.76
C TYR A 119 14.39 6.64 -15.53
N GLU A 120 15.29 5.96 -14.82
CA GLU A 120 16.37 5.15 -15.41
C GLU A 120 15.84 4.07 -16.37
N PHE A 121 14.76 3.39 -15.96
CA PHE A 121 14.20 2.27 -16.70
C PHE A 121 12.95 2.64 -17.52
N SER A 122 12.69 3.95 -17.72
CA SER A 122 11.61 4.46 -18.57
C SER A 122 10.22 3.92 -18.21
N PHE A 123 9.88 3.91 -16.92
CA PHE A 123 8.59 3.43 -16.44
C PHE A 123 7.43 4.28 -17.00
N SER A 124 6.31 3.63 -17.29
CA SER A 124 5.05 4.26 -17.67
C SER A 124 3.95 3.88 -16.69
N LEU A 125 3.51 4.84 -15.87
CA LEU A 125 2.41 4.61 -14.93
C LEU A 125 1.07 4.87 -15.61
N PRO A 126 0.09 3.95 -15.48
CA PRO A 126 -1.28 4.22 -15.87
C PRO A 126 -1.86 5.41 -15.08
N PRO A 127 -2.79 6.20 -15.68
CA PRO A 127 -3.42 7.33 -15.01
C PRO A 127 -4.03 6.99 -13.64
N ASP A 128 -4.63 5.79 -13.52
CA ASP A 128 -5.25 5.32 -12.27
C ASP A 128 -4.23 5.24 -11.13
N TYR A 129 -2.99 4.80 -11.40
CA TYR A 129 -1.92 4.77 -10.39
C TYR A 129 -1.43 6.15 -10.00
N ALA A 130 -1.42 7.10 -10.93
CA ALA A 130 -1.10 8.49 -10.58
C ALA A 130 -2.13 9.07 -9.59
N LEU A 131 -3.42 8.70 -9.73
CA LEU A 131 -4.46 9.05 -8.75
C LEU A 131 -4.24 8.36 -7.40
N VAL A 132 -3.81 7.10 -7.39
CA VAL A 132 -3.45 6.39 -6.14
C VAL A 132 -2.30 7.08 -5.41
N ILE A 133 -1.23 7.43 -6.14
CA ILE A 133 -0.08 8.16 -5.58
C ILE A 133 -0.53 9.49 -4.96
N ARG A 134 -1.41 10.23 -5.65
CA ARG A 134 -2.00 11.47 -5.13
C ARG A 134 -2.81 11.22 -3.87
N ALA A 135 -3.68 10.20 -3.86
CA ALA A 135 -4.53 9.88 -2.73
C ALA A 135 -3.70 9.57 -1.48
N LEU A 136 -2.69 8.71 -1.61
CA LEU A 136 -1.81 8.33 -0.49
C LEU A 136 -0.96 9.49 0.01
N GLY A 137 -0.43 10.33 -0.90
CA GLY A 137 0.34 11.52 -0.54
C GLY A 137 -0.51 12.58 0.17
N SER A 138 -1.72 12.83 -0.32
CA SER A 138 -2.69 13.75 0.29
C SER A 138 -3.14 13.25 1.67
N LEU A 139 -3.40 11.95 1.79
CA LEU A 139 -3.75 11.30 3.06
C LEU A 139 -2.62 11.41 4.09
N GLU A 140 -1.37 11.14 3.70
CA GLU A 140 -0.23 11.26 4.61
C GLU A 140 0.01 12.72 5.02
N GLY A 141 -0.04 13.66 4.07
CA GLY A 141 0.11 15.09 4.36
C GLY A 141 -0.95 15.61 5.32
N THR A 142 -2.20 15.15 5.16
CA THR A 142 -3.33 15.45 6.06
C THR A 142 -3.09 14.89 7.44
N ALA A 143 -2.71 13.62 7.55
CA ALA A 143 -2.46 12.97 8.82
C ALA A 143 -1.28 13.60 9.56
N LYS A 144 -0.23 14.02 8.84
CA LYS A 144 0.94 14.71 9.40
C LYS A 144 0.64 16.07 10.03
N ALA A 145 -0.46 16.71 9.67
CA ALA A 145 -0.92 17.92 10.35
C ALA A 145 -1.34 17.65 11.81
N LEU A 146 -1.69 16.41 12.14
CA LEU A 146 -2.12 15.97 13.47
C LEU A 146 -1.07 15.11 14.18
N ASP A 147 -0.36 14.26 13.43
CA ASP A 147 0.73 13.40 13.92
C ASP A 147 1.94 13.52 12.98
N PRO A 148 2.95 14.35 13.30
CA PRO A 148 4.11 14.59 12.44
C PRO A 148 4.92 13.33 12.08
N GLU A 149 4.84 12.28 12.90
CA GLU A 149 5.56 11.01 12.70
C GLU A 149 4.74 9.98 11.90
N PHE A 150 3.52 10.35 11.47
CA PHE A 150 2.64 9.46 10.73
C PHE A 150 3.25 9.04 9.39
N LYS A 151 3.17 7.73 9.12
CA LYS A 151 3.65 7.11 7.88
C LYS A 151 2.56 6.23 7.29
N VAL A 152 2.02 6.62 6.14
CA VAL A 152 0.85 5.96 5.55
C VAL A 152 1.13 4.50 5.19
N ILE A 153 2.34 4.18 4.72
CA ILE A 153 2.74 2.83 4.30
C ILE A 153 2.80 1.89 5.51
N GLU A 154 3.38 2.35 6.63
CA GLU A 154 3.46 1.56 7.86
C GLU A 154 2.05 1.35 8.46
N SER A 155 1.23 2.40 8.46
CA SER A 155 -0.14 2.37 8.98
C SER A 155 -1.12 1.58 8.11
N ALA A 156 -0.86 1.44 6.80
CA ALA A 156 -1.69 0.62 5.90
C ALA A 156 -1.48 -0.89 6.09
N TYR A 157 -0.37 -1.28 6.72
CA TYR A 157 0.04 -2.68 6.85
C TYR A 157 -1.02 -3.59 7.54
N PRO A 158 -1.65 -3.19 8.67
CA PRO A 158 -2.72 -3.98 9.26
C PRO A 158 -3.90 -4.17 8.32
N PHE A 159 -4.34 -3.11 7.63
CA PHE A 159 -5.47 -3.18 6.71
C PHE A 159 -5.21 -4.20 5.60
N VAL A 160 -4.01 -4.15 5.02
CA VAL A 160 -3.59 -5.06 3.94
C VAL A 160 -3.56 -6.51 4.43
N ILE A 161 -3.06 -6.75 5.64
CA ILE A 161 -3.14 -8.06 6.28
C ILE A 161 -4.59 -8.54 6.41
N GLY A 162 -5.49 -7.69 6.93
CA GLY A 162 -6.89 -8.04 7.10
C GLY A 162 -7.53 -8.40 5.75
N ARG A 163 -7.20 -7.64 4.70
CA ARG A 163 -7.65 -7.90 3.34
C ARG A 163 -7.13 -9.22 2.78
N LEU A 164 -5.86 -9.54 3.02
CA LEU A 164 -5.23 -10.82 2.62
C LEU A 164 -5.85 -12.02 3.34
N LEU A 165 -6.24 -11.87 4.60
CA LEU A 165 -6.93 -12.91 5.37
C LEU A 165 -8.39 -13.09 4.91
N ALA A 166 -9.05 -11.99 4.55
CA ALA A 166 -10.46 -12.00 4.16
C ALA A 166 -10.72 -12.46 2.70
N ASP A 167 -9.76 -12.29 1.78
CA ASP A 167 -9.91 -12.71 0.38
C ASP A 167 -9.46 -14.17 0.15
N PRO A 168 -10.36 -15.10 -0.20
CA PRO A 168 -9.98 -16.48 -0.45
C PRO A 168 -9.38 -16.73 -1.83
N SER A 169 -9.26 -15.71 -2.70
CA SER A 169 -8.78 -15.91 -4.07
C SER A 169 -7.34 -16.44 -4.13
N PRO A 170 -6.99 -17.25 -5.14
CA PRO A 170 -5.66 -17.85 -5.27
C PRO A 170 -4.52 -16.83 -5.19
N ASP A 171 -4.66 -15.67 -5.85
CA ASP A 171 -3.65 -14.61 -5.86
C ASP A 171 -3.42 -14.03 -4.46
N MET A 172 -4.50 -13.74 -3.74
CA MET A 172 -4.41 -13.19 -2.38
C MET A 172 -3.83 -14.20 -1.39
N ARG A 173 -4.13 -15.50 -1.56
CA ARG A 173 -3.51 -16.56 -0.76
C ARG A 173 -2.03 -16.72 -1.05
N LYS A 174 -1.62 -16.54 -2.32
CA LYS A 174 -0.20 -16.53 -2.70
C LYS A 174 0.52 -15.34 -2.03
N ILE A 175 -0.03 -14.14 -2.12
CA ILE A 175 0.53 -12.95 -1.47
C ILE A 175 0.63 -13.13 0.05
N LEU A 176 -0.41 -13.66 0.69
CA LEU A 176 -0.40 -13.93 2.13
C LEU A 176 0.72 -14.91 2.52
N ARG A 177 0.92 -15.96 1.71
CA ARG A 177 2.01 -16.91 1.92
C ARG A 177 3.37 -16.22 1.80
N GLU A 178 3.55 -15.41 0.76
CA GLU A 178 4.77 -14.62 0.55
C GLU A 178 5.00 -13.57 1.63
N LEU A 179 3.96 -13.12 2.34
CA LEU A 179 4.10 -12.24 3.49
C LEU A 179 4.61 -13.01 4.73
N LEU A 180 4.06 -14.19 4.98
CA LEU A 180 4.27 -14.95 6.23
C LEU A 180 5.42 -15.95 6.18
N ILE A 181 5.82 -16.41 5.00
CA ILE A 181 6.78 -17.50 4.83
C ILE A 181 7.98 -16.99 4.02
N CYS A 182 9.18 -17.33 4.47
CA CYS A 182 10.44 -17.12 3.76
C CYS A 182 10.61 -18.13 2.61
N ASP A 183 11.54 -17.86 1.70
CA ASP A 183 11.81 -18.75 0.56
C ASP A 183 12.35 -20.12 1.00
N ASP A 184 13.01 -20.19 2.15
CA ASP A 184 13.49 -21.43 2.78
C ASP A 184 12.39 -22.22 3.51
N GLY A 185 11.14 -21.73 3.48
CA GLY A 185 9.99 -22.33 4.14
C GLY A 185 9.84 -21.96 5.62
N SER A 186 10.75 -21.17 6.20
CA SER A 186 10.63 -20.70 7.58
C SER A 186 9.54 -19.63 7.74
N ILE A 187 8.95 -19.55 8.93
CA ILE A 187 7.89 -18.57 9.24
C ILE A 187 8.52 -17.24 9.66
N ARG A 188 8.02 -16.13 9.12
CA ARG A 188 8.33 -14.77 9.60
C ARG A 188 7.51 -14.45 10.83
N TRP A 189 7.95 -14.95 12.00
CA TRP A 189 7.23 -14.83 13.27
C TRP A 189 6.81 -13.40 13.62
N ASN A 190 7.67 -12.41 13.36
CA ASN A 190 7.34 -11.00 13.57
C ASN A 190 6.15 -10.51 12.73
N ARG A 191 5.94 -11.06 11.53
CA ARG A 191 4.78 -10.75 10.68
C ARG A 191 3.54 -11.47 11.18
N LEU A 192 3.70 -12.72 11.60
CA LEU A 192 2.63 -13.52 12.18
C LEU A 192 2.10 -12.91 13.49
N GLU A 193 2.98 -12.48 14.39
CA GLU A 193 2.61 -11.81 15.65
C GLU A 193 1.82 -10.52 15.40
N ARG A 194 2.18 -9.76 14.36
CA ARG A 194 1.44 -8.56 13.94
C ARG A 194 0.02 -8.86 13.47
N LEU A 195 -0.27 -10.09 13.03
CA LEU A 195 -1.65 -10.51 12.75
C LEU A 195 -2.47 -10.49 14.04
N PHE A 196 -1.92 -11.04 15.12
CA PHE A 196 -2.62 -11.23 16.40
C PHE A 196 -2.73 -9.95 17.24
N HIS A 197 -1.80 -9.01 17.06
CA HIS A 197 -1.75 -7.75 17.81
C HIS A 197 -2.21 -6.52 17.02
N GLY A 198 -2.64 -6.70 15.76
CA GLY A 198 -3.15 -5.61 14.94
C GLY A 198 -4.52 -5.09 15.42
N PRO A 199 -4.81 -3.79 15.30
CA PRO A 199 -6.08 -3.19 15.73
C PRO A 199 -7.33 -3.75 15.02
N ILE A 200 -7.17 -4.59 14.00
CA ILE A 200 -8.27 -5.18 13.22
C ILE A 200 -8.87 -6.41 13.91
N LEU A 201 -8.14 -7.07 14.81
CA LEU A 201 -8.68 -8.22 15.55
C LEU A 201 -9.43 -7.84 16.83
N SER A 202 -9.48 -6.57 17.22
CA SER A 202 -9.99 -6.21 18.54
C SER A 202 -11.52 -6.07 18.66
N VAL A 203 -12.33 -6.10 17.58
CA VAL A 203 -13.79 -5.92 17.77
C VAL A 203 -14.76 -6.80 16.96
N ASN A 204 -14.53 -7.23 15.70
CA ASN A 204 -15.68 -7.77 14.92
C ASN A 204 -15.46 -8.99 13.98
N MET A 205 -14.29 -9.65 13.96
CA MET A 205 -14.11 -10.86 13.12
C MET A 205 -14.20 -12.19 13.89
N ILE A 206 -14.05 -12.20 15.22
CA ILE A 206 -14.07 -13.43 16.03
C ILE A 206 -15.49 -13.97 16.22
N THR A 207 -16.53 -13.14 16.03
CA THR A 207 -17.93 -13.55 16.22
C THR A 207 -18.56 -14.24 15.01
N ASN A 208 -17.88 -14.33 13.87
CA ASN A 208 -18.40 -15.00 12.65
C ASN A 208 -17.67 -16.31 12.30
N LEU A 209 -16.92 -16.88 13.24
CA LEU A 209 -16.24 -18.18 13.07
C LEU A 209 -16.70 -19.26 14.06
N TRP A 210 -17.84 -19.06 14.72
CA TRP A 210 -18.58 -20.09 15.46
C TRP A 210 -20.08 -19.95 15.25
#